data_AF-A0A4R1FKA2-F1
#
_entry.id   AF-A0A4R1FKA2-F1
#
_cell.length_a   1.000
_cell.length_b   1.000
_cell.length_c   1.000
_cell.angle_alpha   90.00
_cell.angle_beta   90.00
_cell.angle_gamma   90.00
#
_symmetry.space_group_name_H-M   'P 1'
#
loop_
_entity.id
_entity.type
_entity.pdbx_description
1 polymer ?
#
loop_
_entity_poly.entity_id
_entity_poly.type
_entity_poly.pdbx_seq_one_letter_code
_entity_poly.pdbx_strand_id
1 'polypeptide(L)'
;MTSHLDTGPSASVSPATDRIAHQILETMPRRSRRGNVLREEISAIVADCLALMSGAQRSSRSVRMPRLRPTVARWASIGVPIDIVQRHVHAGFRLHLDDLQARRAPFDDVRRLMDALSSVTATVSTIYLDVAPPTSDHGAYLAHTLLSGRYTTRTTREHGAPADERYTVLAVAATRCARDAVSPRDFRAMLSTEFGQPVPGLESGFGATILVPQSCAAAKIRDLVALTSLTVVGIAADRPRIPSAVEEAHELLDVATRLHYLPGMYQIEDLAIEYQLTRPGPGRDRLESFLDPVAEFPDLISTLRAHLGNGLNRRLTSRETHVHMNTVDYRLRRIYDLVGLSAHDPKLMWLLQAALVVRDYQSVGRSDNTGF
;
A
#
# COMPACT_ATOMS: atom_id res chain seq x y z
N MET A 1 6.67 29.07 -40.64
CA MET A 1 6.87 27.61 -40.50
C MET A 1 6.61 27.26 -39.05
N THR A 2 5.35 26.96 -38.75
CA THR A 2 4.81 26.62 -37.43
C THR A 2 4.86 25.11 -37.28
N SER A 3 5.77 24.58 -36.44
CA SER A 3 5.77 23.16 -36.07
C SER A 3 4.96 22.97 -34.80
N HIS A 4 3.75 22.44 -34.94
CA HIS A 4 3.01 21.81 -33.86
C HIS A 4 3.80 20.60 -33.37
N LEU A 5 4.22 20.62 -32.09
CA LEU A 5 4.72 19.43 -31.41
C LEU A 5 3.51 18.74 -30.76
N ASP A 6 3.20 17.60 -31.35
CA ASP A 6 2.14 16.66 -30.98
C ASP A 6 2.48 16.05 -29.61
N THR A 7 1.71 16.42 -28.59
CA THR A 7 1.78 15.80 -27.26
C THR A 7 1.13 14.42 -27.36
N GLY A 8 1.95 13.36 -27.37
CA GLY A 8 1.47 11.98 -27.31
C GLY A 8 0.57 11.74 -26.09
N PRO A 9 -0.46 10.89 -26.20
CA PRO A 9 -1.41 10.69 -25.13
C PRO A 9 -0.73 9.99 -23.96
N SER A 10 -0.87 10.58 -22.77
CA SER A 10 -0.74 9.84 -21.52
C SER A 10 -1.56 8.56 -21.61
N ALA A 11 -1.01 7.43 -21.15
CA ALA A 11 -1.69 6.14 -21.14
C ALA A 11 -2.96 6.25 -20.28
N SER A 12 -4.05 6.68 -20.92
CA SER A 12 -5.37 6.78 -20.32
C SER A 12 -5.91 5.37 -20.15
N VAL A 13 -6.17 5.01 -18.90
CA VAL A 13 -6.94 3.82 -18.55
C VAL A 13 -8.24 3.89 -19.34
N SER A 14 -8.56 2.83 -20.09
CA SER A 14 -9.76 2.79 -20.93
C SER A 14 -11.01 3.03 -20.07
N PRO A 15 -11.99 3.85 -20.50
CA PRO A 15 -13.23 4.10 -19.75
C PRO A 15 -14.04 2.83 -19.45
N ALA A 16 -13.74 1.72 -20.15
CA ALA A 16 -14.27 0.40 -19.83
C ALA A 16 -13.64 -0.21 -18.58
N THR A 17 -12.33 -0.03 -18.40
CA THR A 17 -11.59 -0.49 -17.22
C THR A 17 -12.08 0.21 -15.94
N ASP A 18 -12.38 1.51 -16.02
CA ASP A 18 -12.94 2.28 -14.89
C ASP A 18 -14.38 1.84 -14.55
N ARG A 19 -15.21 1.54 -15.56
CA ARG A 19 -16.56 0.99 -15.32
C ARG A 19 -16.54 -0.39 -14.67
N ILE A 20 -15.62 -1.26 -15.11
CA ILE A 20 -15.45 -2.61 -14.58
C ILE A 20 -14.99 -2.53 -13.12
N ALA A 21 -13.99 -1.68 -12.83
CA ALA A 21 -13.57 -1.41 -11.47
C ALA A 21 -14.75 -0.96 -10.60
N HIS A 22 -15.53 0.01 -11.06
CA HIS A 22 -16.68 0.52 -10.31
C HIS A 22 -17.78 -0.53 -10.05
N GLN A 23 -18.04 -1.45 -10.98
CA GLN A 23 -19.01 -2.55 -10.77
C GLN A 23 -18.52 -3.64 -9.81
N ILE A 24 -17.21 -3.94 -9.80
CA ILE A 24 -16.58 -4.75 -8.74
C ILE A 24 -16.74 -4.03 -7.38
N LEU A 25 -16.70 -2.69 -7.38
CA LEU A 25 -16.91 -1.89 -6.18
C LEU A 25 -18.37 -1.88 -5.67
N GLU A 26 -19.35 -2.46 -6.37
CA GLU A 26 -20.74 -2.55 -5.89
C GLU A 26 -21.10 -3.93 -5.34
N THR A 27 -20.36 -4.99 -5.70
CA THR A 27 -20.76 -6.39 -5.43
C THR A 27 -20.14 -7.03 -4.16
N MET A 28 -19.10 -6.46 -3.54
CA MET A 28 -18.50 -7.03 -2.32
C MET A 28 -19.25 -6.66 -1.02
N PRO A 29 -19.27 -7.52 0.03
CA PRO A 29 -19.76 -7.16 1.35
C PRO A 29 -18.83 -6.13 2.04
N ARG A 30 -19.41 -5.07 2.62
CA ARG A 30 -18.67 -4.06 3.40
C ARG A 30 -18.26 -4.68 4.75
N ARG A 31 -16.99 -5.09 4.90
CA ARG A 31 -16.49 -5.63 6.19
C ARG A 31 -16.18 -4.54 7.22
N SER A 32 -15.91 -3.32 6.78
CA SER A 32 -15.75 -2.13 7.62
C SER A 32 -16.24 -0.88 6.88
N ARG A 33 -16.52 0.21 7.61
CA ARG A 33 -16.88 1.52 7.03
C ARG A 33 -15.74 2.10 6.16
N ARG A 34 -14.53 1.51 6.26
CA ARG A 34 -13.28 1.84 5.55
C ARG A 34 -12.87 0.78 4.49
N GLY A 35 -13.69 -0.24 4.23
CA GLY A 35 -13.40 -1.38 3.34
C GLY A 35 -13.30 -1.08 1.83
N ASN A 36 -12.88 0.13 1.46
CA ASN A 36 -12.65 0.54 0.07
C ASN A 36 -11.24 0.17 -0.42
N VAL A 37 -10.23 0.09 0.45
CA VAL A 37 -8.83 -0.12 -0.01
C VAL A 37 -8.62 -1.50 -0.63
N LEU A 38 -8.99 -2.59 0.05
CA LEU A 38 -8.90 -3.95 -0.52
C LEU A 38 -9.65 -4.07 -1.86
N ARG A 39 -10.79 -3.39 -1.95
CA ARG A 39 -11.68 -3.39 -3.11
C ARG A 39 -11.09 -2.62 -4.29
N GLU A 40 -10.55 -1.43 -4.02
CA GLU A 40 -9.83 -0.57 -4.96
C GLU A 40 -8.55 -1.27 -5.44
N GLU A 41 -7.83 -1.96 -4.57
CA GLU A 41 -6.64 -2.72 -4.93
C GLU A 41 -6.95 -3.94 -5.81
N ILE A 42 -8.00 -4.71 -5.48
CA ILE A 42 -8.45 -5.81 -6.34
C ILE A 42 -8.87 -5.26 -7.71
N SER A 43 -9.61 -4.15 -7.71
CA SER A 43 -10.08 -3.50 -8.95
C SER A 43 -8.90 -2.96 -9.78
N ALA A 44 -7.90 -2.36 -9.13
CA ALA A 44 -6.67 -1.88 -9.76
C ALA A 44 -5.84 -3.03 -10.33
N ILE A 45 -5.74 -4.16 -9.63
CA ILE A 45 -5.07 -5.36 -10.15
C ILE A 45 -5.80 -5.88 -11.39
N VAL A 46 -7.13 -6.01 -11.34
CA VAL A 46 -7.90 -6.42 -12.51
C VAL A 46 -7.67 -5.42 -13.64
N ALA A 47 -7.73 -4.11 -13.37
CA ALA A 47 -7.50 -3.07 -14.35
C ALA A 47 -6.10 -3.17 -15.01
N ASP A 48 -5.05 -3.37 -14.21
CA ASP A 48 -3.68 -3.56 -14.68
C ASP A 48 -3.56 -4.84 -15.55
N CYS A 49 -4.24 -5.94 -15.16
CA CYS A 49 -4.30 -7.15 -15.99
C CYS A 49 -4.92 -6.85 -17.36
N LEU A 50 -6.03 -6.12 -17.37
CA LEU A 50 -6.78 -5.79 -18.57
C LEU A 50 -6.00 -4.82 -19.49
N ALA A 51 -5.33 -3.82 -18.90
CA ALA A 51 -4.50 -2.86 -19.63
C ALA A 51 -3.32 -3.54 -20.35
N LEU A 52 -2.66 -4.51 -19.69
CA LEU A 52 -1.57 -5.28 -20.29
C LEU A 52 -2.03 -6.13 -21.48
N MET A 53 -3.30 -6.54 -21.53
CA MET A 53 -3.85 -7.27 -22.67
C MET A 53 -4.27 -6.37 -23.83
N SER A 54 -4.69 -5.14 -23.51
CA SER A 54 -5.14 -4.13 -24.49
C SER A 54 -3.98 -3.41 -25.18
N GLY A 55 -2.79 -3.43 -24.57
CA GLY A 55 -1.58 -2.76 -25.05
C GLY A 55 -0.86 -3.49 -26.20
N ALA A 56 -0.08 -2.73 -26.98
CA ALA A 56 0.65 -3.17 -28.17
C ALA A 56 1.82 -4.16 -27.89
N GLN A 57 1.99 -4.68 -26.67
CA GLN A 57 2.95 -5.75 -26.36
C GLN A 57 2.43 -7.08 -26.92
N ARG A 58 2.56 -7.24 -28.24
CA ARG A 58 2.20 -8.45 -29.00
C ARG A 58 3.15 -9.64 -28.78
N SER A 59 4.15 -9.51 -27.92
CA SER A 59 5.17 -10.54 -27.67
C SER A 59 4.92 -11.29 -26.37
N SER A 60 4.68 -12.59 -26.53
CA SER A 60 4.64 -13.62 -25.48
C SER A 60 5.78 -13.48 -24.46
N ARG A 61 5.46 -13.00 -23.26
CA ARG A 61 6.13 -13.39 -22.02
C ARG A 61 5.21 -13.03 -20.86
N SER A 62 5.14 -13.91 -19.87
CA SER A 62 4.25 -13.83 -18.69
C SER A 62 3.97 -12.39 -18.26
N VAL A 63 2.68 -12.08 -18.06
CA VAL A 63 2.19 -10.81 -17.52
C VAL A 63 2.91 -10.56 -16.18
N ARG A 64 4.07 -9.92 -16.21
CA ARG A 64 4.81 -9.55 -15.02
C ARG A 64 4.10 -8.33 -14.46
N MET A 65 3.28 -8.58 -13.46
CA MET A 65 2.64 -7.53 -12.67
C MET A 65 3.50 -7.27 -11.44
N PRO A 66 4.40 -6.27 -11.45
CA PRO A 66 5.27 -6.00 -10.30
C PRO A 66 4.49 -5.76 -9.00
N ARG A 67 3.23 -5.30 -9.09
CA ARG A 67 2.35 -5.02 -7.95
C ARG A 67 1.52 -6.19 -7.45
N LEU A 68 1.29 -7.22 -8.28
CA LEU A 68 0.38 -8.31 -7.92
C LEU A 68 0.90 -9.09 -6.71
N ARG A 69 2.18 -9.49 -6.73
CA ARG A 69 2.73 -10.36 -5.68
C ARG A 69 2.73 -9.70 -4.30
N PRO A 70 3.26 -8.47 -4.11
CA PRO A 70 3.25 -7.81 -2.80
C PRO A 70 1.84 -7.58 -2.25
N THR A 71 0.90 -7.18 -3.12
CA THR A 71 -0.49 -6.88 -2.73
C THR A 71 -1.22 -8.15 -2.29
N VAL A 72 -1.13 -9.23 -3.08
CA VAL A 72 -1.77 -10.51 -2.75
C VAL A 72 -1.17 -11.14 -1.49
N ALA A 73 0.16 -11.06 -1.35
CA ALA A 73 0.86 -11.56 -0.17
C ALA A 73 0.41 -10.85 1.11
N ARG A 74 0.21 -9.53 1.03
CA ARG A 74 -0.37 -8.74 2.11
C ARG A 74 -1.80 -9.18 2.42
N TRP A 75 -2.66 -9.37 1.42
CA TRP A 75 -4.03 -9.84 1.66
C TRP A 75 -4.07 -11.17 2.41
N ALA A 76 -3.20 -12.11 2.03
CA ALA A 76 -3.06 -13.38 2.72
C ALA A 76 -2.56 -13.18 4.17
N SER A 77 -1.57 -12.32 4.39
CA SER A 77 -1.00 -12.08 5.73
C SER A 77 -1.90 -11.27 6.67
N ILE A 78 -2.91 -10.56 6.14
CA ILE A 78 -3.97 -9.94 6.95
C ILE A 78 -5.19 -10.83 7.16
N GLY A 79 -5.18 -12.07 6.64
CA GLY A 79 -6.25 -13.06 6.84
C GLY A 79 -7.47 -12.89 5.93
N VAL A 80 -7.34 -12.21 4.78
CA VAL A 80 -8.40 -12.22 3.75
C VAL A 80 -8.52 -13.64 3.22
N PRO A 81 -9.73 -14.24 3.16
CA PRO A 81 -9.88 -15.58 2.61
C PRO A 81 -9.63 -15.63 1.10
N ILE A 82 -8.95 -16.67 0.62
CA ILE A 82 -8.63 -16.83 -0.81
C ILE A 82 -9.88 -16.86 -1.71
N ASP A 83 -10.99 -17.44 -1.23
CA ASP A 83 -12.24 -17.54 -1.98
C ASP A 83 -12.84 -16.16 -2.27
N ILE A 84 -12.62 -15.20 -1.36
CA ILE A 84 -13.01 -13.80 -1.55
C ILE A 84 -12.16 -13.20 -2.68
N VAL A 85 -10.83 -13.34 -2.64
CA VAL A 85 -9.97 -12.78 -3.70
C VAL A 85 -10.29 -13.38 -5.07
N GLN A 86 -10.37 -14.72 -5.16
CA GLN A 86 -10.68 -15.41 -6.41
C GLN A 86 -12.03 -14.96 -6.98
N ARG A 87 -13.09 -14.92 -6.15
CA ARG A 87 -14.41 -14.47 -6.60
C ARG A 87 -14.37 -13.10 -7.27
N HIS A 88 -13.61 -12.15 -6.72
CA HIS A 88 -13.54 -10.80 -7.26
C HIS A 88 -12.67 -10.68 -8.49
N VAL A 89 -11.56 -11.42 -8.55
CA VAL A 89 -10.78 -11.56 -9.79
C VAL A 89 -11.67 -12.11 -10.90
N HIS A 90 -12.38 -13.21 -10.67
CA HIS A 90 -13.29 -13.80 -11.65
C HIS A 90 -14.42 -12.85 -12.06
N ALA A 91 -15.01 -12.11 -11.12
CA ALA A 91 -16.03 -11.11 -11.42
C ALA A 91 -15.50 -10.02 -12.35
N GLY A 92 -14.29 -9.51 -12.11
CA GLY A 92 -13.68 -8.49 -12.95
C GLY A 92 -13.37 -8.96 -14.37
N PHE A 93 -12.84 -10.18 -14.51
CA PHE A 93 -12.59 -10.78 -15.82
C PHE A 93 -13.90 -11.06 -16.58
N ARG A 94 -14.97 -11.45 -15.89
CA ARG A 94 -16.30 -11.63 -16.50
C ARG A 94 -16.85 -10.32 -17.07
N LEU A 95 -16.75 -9.22 -16.34
CA LEU A 95 -17.20 -7.91 -16.84
C LEU A 95 -16.42 -7.47 -18.09
N HIS A 96 -15.13 -7.82 -18.19
CA HIS A 96 -14.35 -7.56 -19.40
C HIS A 96 -14.74 -8.47 -20.56
N LEU A 97 -15.07 -9.74 -20.29
CA LEU A 97 -15.62 -10.64 -21.32
C LEU A 97 -16.92 -10.08 -21.90
N ASP A 98 -17.80 -9.53 -21.07
CA ASP A 98 -19.05 -8.89 -21.51
C ASP A 98 -18.76 -7.67 -22.42
N ASP A 99 -17.72 -6.86 -22.13
CA ASP A 99 -17.29 -5.74 -22.99
C ASP A 99 -16.69 -6.22 -24.34
N LEU A 100 -15.86 -7.25 -24.33
CA LEU A 100 -15.32 -7.86 -25.55
C LEU A 100 -16.45 -8.42 -26.43
N GLN A 101 -17.45 -9.06 -25.82
CA GLN A 101 -18.63 -9.55 -26.53
C GLN A 101 -19.43 -8.39 -27.14
N ALA A 102 -19.66 -7.30 -26.39
CA ALA A 102 -20.38 -6.12 -26.88
C ALA A 102 -19.70 -5.47 -28.09
N ARG A 103 -18.35 -5.51 -28.16
CA ARG A 103 -17.56 -4.97 -29.27
C ARG A 103 -17.27 -5.97 -30.39
N ARG A 104 -17.73 -7.21 -30.27
CA ARG A 104 -17.44 -8.32 -31.20
C ARG A 104 -15.94 -8.51 -31.42
N ALA A 105 -15.17 -8.52 -30.33
CA ALA A 105 -13.73 -8.68 -30.37
C ALA A 105 -13.30 -10.04 -31.00
N PRO A 106 -12.11 -10.12 -31.63
CA PRO A 106 -11.54 -11.37 -32.12
C PRO A 106 -11.42 -12.46 -31.04
N PHE A 107 -11.48 -13.73 -31.47
CA PHE A 107 -11.30 -14.89 -30.59
C PHE A 107 -9.94 -14.87 -29.85
N ASP A 108 -8.90 -14.29 -30.47
CA ASP A 108 -7.58 -14.15 -29.82
C ASP A 108 -7.62 -13.28 -28.56
N ASP A 109 -8.48 -12.26 -28.49
CA ASP A 109 -8.62 -11.41 -27.30
C ASP A 109 -9.28 -12.19 -26.15
N VAL A 110 -10.27 -13.03 -26.47
CA VAL A 110 -10.89 -13.95 -25.51
C VAL A 110 -9.88 -14.97 -24.99
N ARG A 111 -9.05 -15.53 -25.88
CA ARG A 111 -7.99 -16.47 -25.48
C ARG A 111 -6.98 -15.81 -24.53
N ARG A 112 -6.54 -14.59 -24.84
CA ARG A 112 -5.65 -13.81 -23.96
C ARG A 112 -6.28 -13.53 -22.60
N LEU A 113 -7.56 -13.18 -22.56
CA LEU A 113 -8.31 -12.99 -21.32
C LEU A 113 -8.30 -14.25 -20.44
N MET A 114 -8.52 -15.42 -21.04
CA MET A 114 -8.48 -16.70 -20.32
C MET A 114 -7.07 -17.09 -19.85
N ASP A 115 -6.05 -16.84 -20.67
CA ASP A 115 -4.65 -17.05 -20.30
C ASP A 115 -4.25 -16.15 -19.11
N ALA A 116 -4.66 -14.88 -19.13
CA ALA A 116 -4.42 -13.94 -18.05
C ALA A 116 -5.17 -14.34 -16.76
N LEU A 117 -6.44 -14.75 -16.86
CA LEU A 117 -7.21 -15.24 -15.71
C LEU A 117 -6.52 -16.44 -15.05
N SER A 118 -6.07 -17.39 -15.86
CA SER A 118 -5.36 -18.59 -15.40
C SER A 118 -4.05 -18.22 -14.70
N SER A 119 -3.27 -17.31 -15.30
CA SER A 119 -2.01 -16.81 -14.73
C SER A 119 -2.21 -16.10 -13.38
N VAL A 120 -3.21 -15.22 -13.28
CA VAL A 120 -3.53 -14.50 -12.04
C VAL A 120 -4.00 -15.48 -10.97
N THR A 121 -4.92 -16.39 -11.31
CA THR A 121 -5.46 -17.38 -10.36
C THR A 121 -4.39 -18.32 -9.83
N ALA A 122 -3.49 -18.79 -10.68
CA ALA A 122 -2.34 -19.60 -10.28
C ALA A 122 -1.41 -18.81 -9.34
N THR A 123 -1.08 -17.57 -9.71
CA THR A 123 -0.21 -16.69 -8.89
C THR A 123 -0.81 -16.42 -7.51
N VAL A 124 -2.12 -16.11 -7.45
CA VAL A 124 -2.84 -15.91 -6.19
C VAL A 124 -2.77 -17.17 -5.34
N SER A 125 -3.06 -18.33 -5.92
CA SER A 125 -3.06 -19.60 -5.20
C SER A 125 -1.67 -19.95 -4.63
N THR A 126 -0.61 -19.78 -5.41
CA THR A 126 0.77 -20.00 -4.94
C THR A 126 1.13 -19.10 -3.76
N ILE A 127 0.83 -17.80 -3.85
CA ILE A 127 1.15 -16.85 -2.77
C ILE A 127 0.38 -17.17 -1.49
N TYR A 128 -0.88 -17.59 -1.61
CA TYR A 128 -1.67 -17.99 -0.46
C TYR A 128 -1.14 -19.26 0.21
N LEU A 129 -0.58 -20.21 -0.56
CA LEU A 129 0.08 -21.38 -0.01
C LEU A 129 1.38 -21.02 0.72
N ASP A 130 2.12 -20.02 0.25
CA ASP A 130 3.36 -19.54 0.89
C ASP A 130 3.09 -18.89 2.27
N VAL A 131 1.91 -18.29 2.45
CA VAL A 131 1.49 -17.61 3.70
C VAL A 131 0.67 -18.51 4.62
N ALA A 132 0.13 -19.61 4.10
CA ALA A 132 -0.72 -20.50 4.88
C ALA A 132 0.05 -21.06 6.09
N PRO A 133 -0.58 -21.09 7.28
CA PRO A 133 0.08 -21.60 8.47
C PRO A 133 0.43 -23.09 8.27
N PRO A 134 1.68 -23.51 8.51
CA PRO A 134 1.99 -24.93 8.54
C PRO A 134 1.21 -25.59 9.68
N THR A 135 0.79 -26.84 9.49
CA THR A 135 -0.09 -27.56 10.44
C THR A 135 0.48 -27.69 11.85
N SER A 136 1.79 -27.53 12.03
CA SER A 136 2.48 -27.57 13.33
C SER A 136 2.61 -26.20 14.02
N ASP A 137 2.44 -25.09 13.31
CA ASP A 137 2.55 -23.74 13.89
C ASP A 137 1.19 -23.29 14.45
N HIS A 138 0.99 -23.61 15.72
CA HIS A 138 -0.20 -23.22 16.48
C HIS A 138 -0.38 -21.70 16.56
N GLY A 139 0.73 -20.94 16.59
CA GLY A 139 0.69 -19.48 16.61
C GLY A 139 0.20 -18.90 15.29
N ALA A 140 0.64 -19.47 14.16
CA ALA A 140 0.18 -19.04 12.84
C ALA A 140 -1.28 -19.44 12.59
N TYR A 141 -1.72 -20.61 13.07
CA TYR A 141 -3.13 -20.99 13.01
C TYR A 141 -4.02 -20.06 13.86
N LEU A 142 -3.59 -19.75 15.10
CA LEU A 142 -4.28 -18.79 15.95
C LEU A 142 -4.37 -17.41 15.29
N ALA A 143 -3.28 -16.93 14.69
CA ALA A 143 -3.28 -15.69 13.93
C ALA A 143 -4.30 -15.74 12.79
N HIS A 144 -4.25 -16.77 11.93
CA HIS A 144 -5.19 -16.92 10.83
C HIS A 144 -6.67 -16.89 11.29
N THR A 145 -7.01 -17.53 12.41
CA THR A 145 -8.39 -17.53 12.95
C THR A 145 -8.81 -16.18 13.54
N LEU A 146 -7.92 -15.48 14.24
CA LEU A 146 -8.17 -14.15 14.79
C LEU A 146 -8.28 -13.09 13.69
N LEU A 147 -7.37 -13.10 12.73
CA LEU A 147 -7.34 -12.16 11.60
C LEU A 147 -8.56 -12.30 10.69
N SER A 148 -9.01 -13.54 10.45
CA SER A 148 -10.23 -13.78 9.66
C SER A 148 -11.54 -13.49 10.42
N GLY A 149 -11.47 -13.16 11.71
CA GLY A 149 -12.63 -12.94 12.57
C GLY A 149 -13.43 -14.21 12.85
N ARG A 150 -12.85 -15.40 12.64
CA ARG A 150 -13.52 -16.71 12.76
C ARG A 150 -13.27 -17.40 14.11
N TYR A 151 -12.70 -16.69 15.08
CA TYR A 151 -12.42 -17.26 16.40
C TYR A 151 -13.73 -17.59 17.15
N THR A 152 -13.96 -18.88 17.39
CA THR A 152 -15.16 -19.41 18.09
C THR A 152 -14.77 -20.24 19.31
N THR A 153 -15.75 -20.58 20.15
CA THR A 153 -15.59 -21.53 21.28
C THR A 153 -15.26 -22.97 20.85
N ARG A 154 -15.34 -23.29 19.55
CA ARG A 154 -14.90 -24.59 19.00
C ARG A 154 -13.40 -24.60 18.73
N THR A 155 -12.86 -23.50 18.20
CA THR A 155 -11.41 -23.34 17.96
C THR A 155 -10.58 -23.39 19.25
N THR A 156 -11.12 -22.95 20.41
CA THR A 156 -10.46 -23.10 21.72
C THR A 156 -10.28 -24.55 22.15
N ARG A 157 -11.24 -25.43 21.86
CA ARG A 157 -11.20 -26.84 22.27
C ARG A 157 -10.28 -27.68 21.40
N GLU A 158 -10.23 -27.39 20.11
CA GLU A 158 -9.47 -28.18 19.13
C GLU A 158 -7.96 -27.86 19.14
N HIS A 159 -7.58 -26.62 19.50
CA HIS A 159 -6.18 -26.15 19.39
C HIS A 159 -5.61 -25.56 20.70
N GLY A 160 -6.35 -25.61 21.80
CA GLY A 160 -5.81 -25.55 23.18
C GLY A 160 -5.22 -24.23 23.69
N ALA A 161 -5.12 -23.16 22.90
CA ALA A 161 -4.58 -21.89 23.37
C ALA A 161 -5.71 -20.93 23.83
N PRO A 162 -5.74 -20.49 25.11
CA PRO A 162 -6.58 -19.38 25.51
C PRO A 162 -6.11 -18.13 24.75
N ALA A 163 -7.00 -17.53 23.96
CA ALA A 163 -6.74 -16.24 23.34
C ALA A 163 -7.01 -15.13 24.37
N ASP A 164 -6.09 -14.17 24.45
CA ASP A 164 -6.31 -12.94 25.21
C ASP A 164 -7.51 -12.15 24.66
N GLU A 165 -8.09 -11.30 25.50
CA GLU A 165 -9.19 -10.43 25.07
C GLU A 165 -8.69 -9.24 24.24
N ARG A 166 -7.41 -8.88 24.38
CA ARG A 166 -6.80 -7.70 23.78
C ARG A 166 -5.41 -7.98 23.23
N TYR A 167 -5.16 -7.45 22.04
CA TYR A 167 -3.89 -7.59 21.32
C TYR A 167 -3.41 -6.23 20.82
N THR A 168 -2.10 -6.09 20.71
CA THR A 168 -1.46 -5.11 19.84
C THR A 168 -1.20 -5.78 18.49
N VAL A 169 -1.89 -5.32 17.46
CA VAL A 169 -1.67 -5.71 16.07
C VAL A 169 -0.43 -4.97 15.57
N LEU A 170 0.56 -5.72 15.10
CA LEU A 170 1.76 -5.19 14.47
C LEU A 170 1.73 -5.50 12.97
N ALA A 171 1.71 -4.46 12.14
CA ALA A 171 1.99 -4.57 10.71
C ALA A 171 3.48 -4.29 10.49
N VAL A 172 4.19 -5.23 9.85
CA VAL A 172 5.65 -5.21 9.73
C VAL A 172 6.07 -5.24 8.27
N ALA A 173 6.90 -4.28 7.86
CA ALA A 173 7.58 -4.28 6.57
C ALA A 173 9.09 -4.41 6.74
N ALA A 174 9.72 -5.22 5.90
CA ALA A 174 11.17 -5.34 5.84
C ALA A 174 11.75 -4.32 4.85
N THR A 175 12.84 -3.66 5.27
CA THR A 175 13.62 -2.81 4.36
C THR A 175 14.44 -3.70 3.44
N ARG A 176 14.21 -3.65 2.12
CA ARG A 176 14.82 -4.56 1.13
C ARG A 176 16.35 -4.41 0.94
N CYS A 177 16.99 -3.46 1.62
CA CYS A 177 18.35 -3.03 1.29
C CYS A 177 19.48 -3.65 2.13
N ALA A 178 19.18 -4.46 3.16
CA ALA A 178 20.20 -4.99 4.06
C ALA A 178 20.28 -6.53 3.99
N ARG A 179 21.46 -7.06 3.61
CA ARG A 179 21.71 -8.50 3.42
C ARG A 179 21.65 -9.31 4.72
N ASP A 180 21.82 -8.66 5.87
CA ASP A 180 21.76 -9.26 7.22
C ASP A 180 20.62 -8.64 8.07
N ALA A 181 19.59 -8.07 7.43
CA ALA A 181 18.46 -7.53 8.15
C ALA A 181 17.63 -8.65 8.79
N VAL A 182 17.22 -8.42 10.04
CA VAL A 182 16.23 -9.24 10.75
C VAL A 182 14.97 -9.33 9.89
N SER A 183 14.60 -10.55 9.49
CA SER A 183 13.36 -10.76 8.74
C SER A 183 12.14 -10.61 9.65
N PRO A 184 10.93 -10.35 9.10
CA PRO A 184 9.71 -10.31 9.91
C PRO A 184 9.46 -11.61 10.69
N ARG A 185 9.90 -12.75 10.15
CA ARG A 185 9.85 -14.06 10.80
C ARG A 185 10.80 -14.13 11.99
N ASP A 186 12.04 -13.68 11.82
CA ASP A 186 13.02 -13.64 12.90
C ASP A 186 12.60 -12.67 14.00
N PHE A 187 12.01 -11.54 13.63
CA PHE A 187 11.43 -10.59 14.57
C PHE A 187 10.29 -11.19 15.40
N ARG A 188 9.38 -11.96 14.78
CA ARG A 188 8.35 -12.72 15.52
C ARG A 188 8.97 -13.74 16.48
N ALA A 189 10.07 -14.40 16.09
CA ALA A 189 10.80 -15.32 16.95
C ALA A 189 11.50 -14.60 18.11
N MET A 190 12.04 -13.41 17.89
CA MET A 190 12.59 -12.54 18.94
C MET A 190 11.51 -12.14 19.96
N LEU A 191 10.34 -11.71 19.49
CA LEU A 191 9.19 -11.41 20.36
C LEU A 191 8.76 -12.64 21.18
N SER A 192 8.72 -13.81 20.55
CA SER A 192 8.34 -15.06 21.23
C SER A 192 9.34 -15.44 22.33
N THR A 193 10.63 -15.26 22.07
CA THR A 193 11.70 -15.46 23.06
C THR A 193 11.59 -14.47 24.21
N GLU A 194 11.43 -13.17 23.91
CA GLU A 194 11.35 -12.10 24.92
C GLU A 194 10.14 -12.26 25.85
N PHE A 195 9.00 -12.72 25.33
CA PHE A 195 7.78 -12.90 26.11
C PHE A 195 7.63 -14.31 26.70
N GLY A 196 8.55 -15.24 26.38
CA GLY A 196 8.52 -16.61 26.89
C GLY A 196 7.31 -17.43 26.41
N GLN A 197 6.64 -17.01 25.33
CA GLN A 197 5.47 -17.67 24.78
C GLN A 197 5.38 -17.48 23.25
N PRO A 198 4.79 -18.42 22.50
CA PRO A 198 4.60 -18.26 21.06
C PRO A 198 3.72 -17.05 20.74
N VAL A 199 4.27 -16.09 19.99
CA VAL A 199 3.50 -14.93 19.51
C VAL A 199 2.79 -15.30 18.20
N PRO A 200 1.46 -15.17 18.10
CA PRO A 200 0.74 -15.42 16.86
C PRO A 200 1.13 -14.45 15.74
N GLY A 201 1.32 -14.95 14.53
CA GLY A 201 1.53 -14.09 13.36
C GLY A 201 1.43 -14.85 12.03
N LEU A 202 1.24 -14.11 10.95
CA LEU A 202 1.34 -14.59 9.57
C LEU A 202 2.39 -13.78 8.84
N GLU A 203 3.38 -14.48 8.29
CA GLU A 203 4.45 -13.90 7.50
C GLU A 203 4.21 -14.10 6.01
N SER A 204 4.78 -13.19 5.23
CA SER A 204 4.88 -13.29 3.78
C SER A 204 6.27 -12.85 3.33
N GLY A 205 6.62 -13.09 2.07
CA GLY A 205 7.86 -12.57 1.49
C GLY A 205 7.97 -11.03 1.45
N PHE A 206 6.91 -10.30 1.83
CA PHE A 206 6.84 -8.84 1.76
C PHE A 206 6.59 -8.15 3.10
N GLY A 207 6.39 -8.89 4.18
CA GLY A 207 6.03 -8.36 5.49
C GLY A 207 5.31 -9.38 6.35
N ALA A 208 4.88 -8.97 7.55
CA ALA A 208 4.13 -9.83 8.46
C ALA A 208 3.02 -9.07 9.21
N THR A 209 2.03 -9.82 9.67
CA THR A 209 1.04 -9.37 10.66
C THR A 209 1.24 -10.18 11.93
N ILE A 210 1.59 -9.52 13.03
CA ILE A 210 1.88 -10.17 14.31
C ILE A 210 0.88 -9.67 15.36
N LEU A 211 0.36 -10.57 16.20
CA LEU A 211 -0.58 -10.26 17.26
C LEU A 211 0.13 -10.46 18.60
N VAL A 212 0.49 -9.37 19.26
CA VAL A 212 1.14 -9.42 20.57
C VAL A 212 0.09 -9.22 21.66
N PRO A 213 -0.10 -10.14 22.61
CA PRO A 213 -0.96 -9.94 23.77
C PRO A 213 -0.73 -8.59 24.46
N GLN A 214 -1.79 -7.90 24.90
CA GLN A 214 -1.62 -6.62 25.61
C GLN A 214 -0.92 -6.77 26.97
N SER A 215 -0.90 -7.98 27.54
CA SER A 215 -0.09 -8.30 28.72
C SER A 215 1.40 -8.09 28.51
N CYS A 216 1.87 -8.09 27.26
CA CYS A 216 3.24 -7.75 26.89
C CYS A 216 3.45 -6.23 26.87
N ALA A 217 4.56 -5.77 27.46
CA ALA A 217 4.85 -4.33 27.56
C ALA A 217 5.20 -3.70 26.19
N ALA A 218 4.49 -2.64 25.81
CA ALA A 218 4.73 -1.90 24.56
C ALA A 218 6.16 -1.33 24.46
N ALA A 219 6.77 -0.95 25.61
CA ALA A 219 8.16 -0.50 25.66
C ALA A 219 9.13 -1.57 25.14
N LYS A 220 8.95 -2.83 25.55
CA LYS A 220 9.79 -3.96 25.10
C LYS A 220 9.68 -4.20 23.59
N ILE A 221 8.47 -4.05 23.04
CA ILE A 221 8.26 -4.14 21.59
C ILE A 221 9.08 -3.06 20.88
N ARG A 222 9.02 -1.82 21.37
CA ARG A 222 9.78 -0.69 20.80
C ARG A 222 11.29 -0.93 20.88
N ASP A 223 11.78 -1.43 22.01
CA ASP A 223 13.19 -1.75 22.21
C ASP A 223 13.66 -2.82 21.20
N LEU A 224 12.88 -3.88 21.00
CA LEU A 224 13.20 -4.90 20.00
C LEU A 224 13.17 -4.35 18.57
N VAL A 225 12.19 -3.51 18.21
CA VAL A 225 12.13 -2.89 16.88
C VAL A 225 13.36 -2.02 16.62
N ALA A 226 13.85 -1.29 17.63
CA ALA A 226 15.04 -0.45 17.52
C ALA A 226 16.34 -1.25 17.23
N LEU A 227 16.35 -2.55 17.49
CA LEU A 227 17.45 -3.46 17.14
C LEU A 227 17.37 -3.98 15.69
N THR A 228 16.37 -3.55 14.94
CA THR A 228 16.10 -4.02 13.56
C THR A 228 16.08 -2.86 12.57
N SER A 229 16.03 -3.20 11.27
CA SER A 229 15.75 -2.24 10.19
C SER A 229 14.31 -2.38 9.67
N LEU A 230 13.39 -2.81 10.53
CA LEU A 230 11.98 -2.99 10.20
C LEU A 230 11.20 -1.68 10.37
N THR A 231 10.21 -1.47 9.52
CA THR A 231 9.16 -0.48 9.75
C THR A 231 7.96 -1.23 10.34
N VAL A 232 7.53 -0.81 11.54
CA VAL A 232 6.46 -1.48 12.29
C VAL A 232 5.39 -0.45 12.65
N VAL A 233 4.13 -0.78 12.40
CA VAL A 233 2.99 -0.01 12.90
C VAL A 233 2.23 -0.83 13.94
N GLY A 234 1.97 -0.24 15.10
CA GLY A 234 1.24 -0.89 16.19
C GLY A 234 -0.13 -0.28 16.48
N ILE A 235 -1.17 -1.11 16.55
CA ILE A 235 -2.54 -0.71 16.94
C ILE A 235 -3.08 -1.66 18.01
N ALA A 236 -3.51 -1.10 19.15
CA ALA A 236 -4.18 -1.87 20.20
C ALA A 236 -5.67 -2.11 19.83
N ALA A 237 -6.13 -3.35 20.01
CA ALA A 237 -7.51 -3.73 19.70
C ALA A 237 -8.03 -4.86 20.60
N ASP A 238 -9.31 -4.79 20.95
CA ASP A 238 -10.05 -5.93 21.47
C ASP A 238 -10.22 -7.00 20.38
N ARG A 239 -10.34 -8.27 20.78
CA ARG A 239 -10.47 -9.41 19.86
C ARG A 239 -11.46 -9.22 18.70
N PRO A 240 -12.69 -8.71 18.90
CA PRO A 240 -13.64 -8.49 17.80
C PRO A 240 -13.19 -7.41 16.80
N ARG A 241 -12.32 -6.49 17.22
CA ARG A 241 -11.79 -5.39 16.40
C ARG A 241 -10.48 -5.73 15.70
N ILE A 242 -9.88 -6.90 15.95
CA ILE A 242 -8.62 -7.32 15.32
C ILE A 242 -8.69 -7.17 13.79
N PRO A 243 -9.71 -7.69 13.06
CA PRO A 243 -9.75 -7.55 11.61
C PRO A 243 -9.67 -6.09 11.14
N SER A 244 -10.42 -5.19 11.77
CA SER A 244 -10.38 -3.76 11.44
C SER A 244 -9.07 -3.07 11.84
N ALA A 245 -8.45 -3.48 12.94
CA ALA A 245 -7.17 -2.93 13.38
C ALA A 245 -6.02 -3.37 12.48
N VAL A 246 -6.11 -4.58 11.90
CA VAL A 246 -5.16 -5.06 10.89
C VAL A 246 -5.26 -4.26 9.61
N GLU A 247 -6.48 -4.00 9.11
CA GLU A 247 -6.70 -3.11 7.97
C GLU A 247 -6.05 -1.74 8.23
N GLU A 248 -6.34 -1.12 9.37
CA GLU A 248 -5.80 0.20 9.74
C GLU A 248 -4.26 0.19 9.90
N ALA A 249 -3.69 -0.83 10.54
CA ALA A 249 -2.24 -0.93 10.74
C ALA A 249 -1.49 -1.07 9.42
N HIS A 250 -2.02 -1.86 8.47
CA HIS A 250 -1.42 -2.01 7.15
C HIS A 250 -1.60 -0.78 6.26
N GLU A 251 -2.72 -0.06 6.38
CA GLU A 251 -2.89 1.22 5.69
C GLU A 251 -1.91 2.29 6.19
N LEU A 252 -1.63 2.33 7.50
CA LEU A 252 -0.61 3.19 8.08
C LEU A 252 0.81 2.76 7.69
N LEU A 253 1.06 1.45 7.65
CA LEU A 253 2.36 0.92 7.20
C LEU A 253 2.61 1.28 5.73
N ASP A 254 1.60 1.23 4.87
CA ASP A 254 1.69 1.68 3.47
C ASP A 254 2.01 3.19 3.38
N VAL A 255 1.44 4.02 4.26
CA VAL A 255 1.79 5.44 4.37
C VAL A 255 3.26 5.62 4.77
N ALA A 256 3.70 4.99 5.86
CA ALA A 256 5.07 5.10 6.35
C ALA A 256 6.10 4.64 5.30
N THR A 257 5.83 3.52 4.63
CA THR A 257 6.73 2.95 3.62
C THR A 257 6.80 3.78 2.35
N ARG A 258 5.66 4.28 1.83
CA ARG A 258 5.63 5.10 0.61
C ARG A 258 6.19 6.51 0.82
N LEU A 259 6.05 7.05 2.02
CA LEU A 259 6.64 8.34 2.39
C LEU A 259 8.10 8.21 2.89
N HIS A 260 8.68 7.00 2.78
CA HIS A 260 10.08 6.73 3.11
C HIS A 260 10.46 7.11 4.55
N TYR A 261 9.56 6.88 5.50
CA TYR A 261 9.91 6.98 6.92
C TYR A 261 11.06 6.02 7.24
N LEU A 262 11.90 6.43 8.19
CA LEU A 262 13.01 5.60 8.65
C LEU A 262 12.48 4.31 9.32
N PRO A 263 13.28 3.24 9.36
CA PRO A 263 12.95 2.08 10.18
C PRO A 263 12.66 2.46 11.63
N GLY A 264 11.66 1.84 12.23
CA GLY A 264 11.17 2.20 13.54
C GLY A 264 9.74 1.71 13.80
N MET A 265 9.24 2.00 15.00
CA MET A 265 7.87 1.70 15.41
C MET A 265 7.03 2.99 15.41
N TYR A 266 5.92 2.95 14.69
CA TYR A 266 4.98 4.05 14.53
C TYR A 266 3.59 3.68 15.05
N GLN A 267 2.84 4.70 15.45
CA GLN A 267 1.45 4.63 15.84
C GLN A 267 0.63 5.63 15.01
N ILE A 268 -0.69 5.64 15.19
CA ILE A 268 -1.57 6.58 14.46
C ILE A 268 -1.19 8.03 14.79
N GLU A 269 -0.75 8.31 16.01
CA GLU A 269 -0.33 9.64 16.47
C GLU A 269 0.87 10.17 15.68
N ASP A 270 1.74 9.29 15.20
CA ASP A 270 2.93 9.66 14.43
C ASP A 270 2.62 9.95 12.95
N LEU A 271 1.48 9.47 12.44
CA LEU A 271 1.14 9.43 11.02
C LEU A 271 -0.26 10.00 10.71
N ALA A 272 -0.95 10.60 11.69
CA ALA A 272 -2.37 10.93 11.59
C ALA A 272 -2.68 11.87 10.41
N ILE A 273 -1.81 12.84 10.15
CA ILE A 273 -1.99 13.84 9.09
C ILE A 273 -1.79 13.17 7.73
N GLU A 274 -0.66 12.50 7.54
CA GLU A 274 -0.31 11.77 6.32
C GLU A 274 -1.35 10.70 5.99
N TYR A 275 -1.82 9.97 7.01
CA TYR A 275 -2.89 9.01 6.89
C TYR A 275 -4.17 9.65 6.36
N GLN A 276 -4.60 10.78 6.93
CA GLN A 276 -5.83 11.43 6.49
C GLN A 276 -5.71 12.05 5.09
N LEU A 277 -4.57 12.65 4.75
CA LEU A 277 -4.33 13.28 3.46
C LEU A 277 -4.27 12.28 2.30
N THR A 278 -3.84 11.05 2.58
CA THR A 278 -3.69 9.99 1.56
C THR A 278 -4.98 9.22 1.29
N ARG A 279 -6.05 9.42 2.08
CA ARG A 279 -7.34 8.77 1.83
C ARG A 279 -7.95 9.26 0.50
N PRO A 280 -8.53 8.37 -0.32
CA PRO A 280 -9.25 8.77 -1.53
C PRO A 280 -10.37 9.77 -1.22
N GLY A 281 -10.52 10.79 -2.08
CA GLY A 281 -11.59 11.77 -1.97
C GLY A 281 -11.25 13.11 -2.63
N PRO A 282 -12.25 13.99 -2.83
CA PRO A 282 -12.08 15.22 -3.59
C PRO A 282 -11.04 16.19 -3.01
N GLY A 283 -10.83 16.15 -1.69
CA GLY A 283 -9.79 16.93 -1.03
C GLY A 283 -8.38 16.48 -1.42
N ARG A 284 -8.14 15.17 -1.46
CA ARG A 284 -6.88 14.59 -1.92
C ARG A 284 -6.65 14.90 -3.40
N ASP A 285 -7.66 14.73 -4.25
CA ASP A 285 -7.56 15.01 -5.69
C ASP A 285 -7.20 16.49 -5.95
N ARG A 286 -7.78 17.40 -5.15
CA ARG A 286 -7.44 18.81 -5.22
C ARG A 286 -6.00 19.09 -4.77
N LEU A 287 -5.51 18.40 -3.75
CA LEU A 287 -4.12 18.52 -3.28
C LEU A 287 -3.12 17.94 -4.27
N GLU A 288 -3.44 16.81 -4.94
CA GLU A 288 -2.60 16.27 -6.01
C GLU A 288 -2.42 17.29 -7.13
N SER A 289 -3.52 17.85 -7.64
CA SER A 289 -3.50 18.84 -8.73
C SER A 289 -2.88 20.19 -8.34
N PHE A 290 -2.80 20.50 -7.04
CA PHE A 290 -2.29 21.78 -6.56
C PHE A 290 -0.81 22.01 -6.94
N LEU A 291 0.00 20.95 -6.99
CA LEU A 291 1.42 21.03 -7.36
C LEU A 291 1.69 20.76 -8.84
N ASP A 292 0.67 20.55 -9.68
CA ASP A 292 0.87 20.29 -11.11
C ASP A 292 1.61 21.41 -11.85
N PRO A 293 1.34 22.71 -11.60
CA PRO A 293 2.12 23.79 -12.21
C PRO A 293 3.61 23.78 -11.83
N VAL A 294 3.95 23.22 -10.66
CA VAL A 294 5.33 23.11 -10.16
C VAL A 294 6.00 21.83 -10.65
N ALA A 295 5.21 20.79 -10.94
CA ALA A 295 5.67 19.47 -11.34
C ALA A 295 6.50 19.46 -12.62
N GLU A 296 6.27 20.41 -13.52
CA GLU A 296 7.06 20.59 -14.74
C GLU A 296 8.52 20.95 -14.48
N PHE A 297 8.85 21.35 -13.24
CA PHE A 297 10.18 21.80 -12.84
C PHE A 297 10.73 20.92 -11.70
N PRO A 298 11.47 19.83 -12.01
CA PRO A 298 11.99 18.90 -11.01
C PRO A 298 12.86 19.58 -9.92
N ASP A 299 13.61 20.59 -10.30
CA ASP A 299 14.42 21.41 -9.39
C ASP A 299 13.61 22.18 -8.35
N LEU A 300 12.39 22.61 -8.69
CA LEU A 300 11.49 23.29 -7.76
C LEU A 300 10.91 22.29 -6.77
N ILE A 301 10.48 21.13 -7.23
CA ILE A 301 10.00 20.04 -6.37
C ILE A 301 11.10 19.57 -5.42
N SER A 302 12.33 19.38 -5.90
CA SER A 302 13.47 18.97 -5.05
C SER A 302 13.80 20.03 -4.00
N THR A 303 13.78 21.32 -4.39
CA THR A 303 13.99 22.43 -3.46
C THR A 303 12.87 22.51 -2.42
N LEU A 304 11.60 22.34 -2.82
CA LEU A 304 10.46 22.33 -1.91
C LEU A 304 10.57 21.18 -0.90
N ARG A 305 10.87 19.98 -1.36
CA ARG A 305 11.04 18.79 -0.51
C ARG A 305 12.16 18.99 0.51
N ALA A 306 13.33 19.44 0.06
CA ALA A 306 14.44 19.76 0.95
C ALA A 306 14.10 20.91 1.92
N HIS A 307 13.34 21.91 1.48
CA HIS A 307 12.96 23.03 2.33
C HIS A 307 12.02 22.61 3.46
N LEU A 308 10.98 21.83 3.14
CA LEU A 308 10.05 21.29 4.13
C LEU A 308 10.74 20.28 5.06
N GLY A 309 11.56 19.38 4.51
CA GLY A 309 12.33 18.39 5.29
C GLY A 309 13.33 19.01 6.27
N ASN A 310 13.88 20.19 5.95
CA ASN A 310 14.75 20.94 6.84
C ASN A 310 14.01 21.91 7.79
N GLY A 311 12.70 21.76 7.96
CA GLY A 311 11.91 22.63 8.86
C GLY A 311 11.89 24.09 8.41
N LEU A 312 11.82 24.34 7.09
CA LEU A 312 11.85 25.67 6.47
C LEU A 312 13.18 26.43 6.66
N ASN A 313 14.26 25.72 6.98
CA ASN A 313 15.59 26.32 7.15
C ASN A 313 16.33 26.48 5.81
N ARG A 314 16.36 27.70 5.28
CA ARG A 314 16.99 28.05 4.00
C ARG A 314 18.46 27.66 3.90
N ARG A 315 19.23 27.78 4.99
CA ARG A 315 20.66 27.46 5.01
C ARG A 315 20.90 25.95 4.88
N LEU A 316 20.08 25.15 5.56
CA LEU A 316 20.13 23.70 5.43
C LEU A 316 19.66 23.27 4.04
N THR A 317 18.58 23.86 3.53
CA THR A 317 18.09 23.61 2.17
C THR A 317 19.16 23.89 1.12
N SER A 318 19.85 25.04 1.21
CA SER A 318 20.93 25.43 0.30
C SER A 318 22.08 24.42 0.29
N ARG A 319 22.45 23.91 1.47
CA ARG A 319 23.50 22.88 1.60
C ARG A 319 23.07 21.55 0.99
N GLU A 320 21.88 21.07 1.30
CA GLU A 320 21.35 19.80 0.80
C GLU A 320 21.16 19.83 -0.72
N THR A 321 20.63 20.93 -1.25
CA THR A 321 20.38 21.10 -2.69
C THR A 321 21.59 21.57 -3.48
N HIS A 322 22.74 21.78 -2.82
CA HIS A 322 24.00 22.23 -3.44
C HIS A 322 23.87 23.51 -4.28
N VAL A 323 22.95 24.41 -3.91
CA VAL A 323 22.77 25.72 -4.56
C VAL A 323 22.94 26.86 -3.55
N HIS A 324 23.26 28.06 -4.04
CA HIS A 324 23.36 29.23 -3.18
C HIS A 324 22.00 29.61 -2.56
N MET A 325 22.01 30.21 -1.36
CA MET A 325 20.80 30.60 -0.63
C MET A 325 19.86 31.52 -1.45
N ASN A 326 20.42 32.44 -2.24
CA ASN A 326 19.64 33.29 -3.16
C ASN A 326 18.85 32.47 -4.20
N THR A 327 19.42 31.36 -4.65
CA THR A 327 18.75 30.45 -5.60
C THR A 327 17.61 29.72 -4.92
N VAL A 328 17.76 29.31 -3.65
CA VAL A 328 16.66 28.74 -2.86
C VAL A 328 15.51 29.75 -2.75
N ASP A 329 15.80 31.00 -2.37
CA ASP A 329 14.78 32.05 -2.27
C ASP A 329 14.07 32.32 -3.61
N TYR A 330 14.84 32.36 -4.71
CA TYR A 330 14.28 32.48 -6.06
C TYR A 330 13.35 31.31 -6.39
N ARG A 331 13.79 30.07 -6.14
CA ARG A 331 12.99 28.87 -6.43
C ARG A 331 11.71 28.83 -5.59
N LEU A 332 11.78 29.18 -4.30
CA LEU A 332 10.60 29.28 -3.43
C LEU A 332 9.62 30.35 -3.93
N ARG A 333 10.11 31.54 -4.28
CA ARG A 333 9.25 32.59 -4.85
C ARG A 333 8.56 32.12 -6.14
N ARG A 334 9.32 31.46 -7.03
CA ARG A 334 8.77 30.91 -8.27
C ARG A 334 7.71 29.83 -8.00
N ILE A 335 7.88 28.99 -6.98
CA ILE A 335 6.85 28.03 -6.57
C ILE A 335 5.57 28.76 -6.18
N TYR A 336 5.68 29.82 -5.37
CA TYR A 336 4.54 30.60 -4.91
C TYR A 336 3.78 31.25 -6.07
N ASP A 337 4.52 31.82 -7.03
CA ASP A 337 3.96 32.40 -8.25
C ASP A 337 3.23 31.34 -9.10
N LEU A 338 3.80 30.13 -9.25
CA LEU A 338 3.22 29.03 -10.02
C LEU A 338 1.93 28.46 -9.40
N VAL A 339 1.87 28.37 -8.07
CA VAL A 339 0.65 27.91 -7.37
C VAL A 339 -0.37 29.04 -7.13
N GLY A 340 -0.02 30.28 -7.50
CA GLY A 340 -0.89 31.44 -7.42
C GLY A 340 -1.16 31.94 -5.99
N LEU A 341 -0.25 31.70 -5.04
CA LEU A 341 -0.40 32.11 -3.65
C LEU A 341 0.71 33.05 -3.20
N SER A 342 0.38 34.02 -2.35
CA SER A 342 1.36 34.94 -1.77
C SER A 342 2.17 34.28 -0.65
N ALA A 343 3.46 34.64 -0.54
CA ALA A 343 4.31 34.23 0.58
C ALA A 343 3.77 34.64 1.97
N HIS A 344 2.85 35.62 2.01
CA HIS A 344 2.22 36.09 3.24
C HIS A 344 0.91 35.36 3.57
N ASP A 345 0.44 34.46 2.68
CA ASP A 345 -0.74 33.65 2.96
C ASP A 345 -0.39 32.61 4.05
N PRO A 346 -1.05 32.66 5.23
CA PRO A 346 -0.75 31.72 6.31
C PRO A 346 -1.04 30.26 5.94
N LYS A 347 -1.85 29.98 4.90
CA LYS A 347 -2.18 28.62 4.45
C LYS A 347 -1.16 28.04 3.47
N LEU A 348 -0.30 28.87 2.88
CA LEU A 348 0.60 28.45 1.80
C LEU A 348 1.47 27.25 2.19
N MET A 349 2.14 27.33 3.35
CA MET A 349 3.03 26.26 3.81
C MET A 349 2.25 24.96 4.08
N TRP A 350 1.07 25.06 4.70
CA TRP A 350 0.21 23.90 4.95
C TRP A 350 -0.24 23.22 3.65
N LEU A 351 -0.64 24.00 2.65
CA LEU A 351 -1.05 23.48 1.35
C LEU A 351 0.12 22.84 0.58
N LEU A 352 1.29 23.49 0.57
CA LEU A 352 2.48 22.93 -0.07
C LEU A 352 2.92 21.62 0.59
N GLN A 353 2.93 21.56 1.93
CA GLN A 353 3.26 20.34 2.65
C GLN A 353 2.23 19.24 2.37
N ALA A 354 0.94 19.53 2.48
CA ALA A 354 -0.11 18.55 2.24
C ALA A 354 -0.10 18.02 0.80
N ALA A 355 0.07 18.90 -0.19
CA ALA A 355 0.15 18.53 -1.58
C ALA A 355 1.41 17.70 -1.89
N LEU A 356 2.55 18.03 -1.27
CA LEU A 356 3.78 17.24 -1.44
C LEU A 356 3.62 15.84 -0.85
N VAL A 357 3.01 15.70 0.34
CA VAL A 357 2.70 14.40 0.95
C VAL A 357 1.83 13.55 0.03
N VAL A 358 0.74 14.11 -0.50
CA VAL A 358 -0.16 13.40 -1.43
C VAL A 358 0.59 12.96 -2.69
N ARG A 359 1.40 13.85 -3.26
CA ARG A 359 2.16 13.59 -4.48
C ARG A 359 3.22 12.51 -4.28
N ASP A 360 3.99 12.59 -3.19
CA ASP A 360 5.05 11.63 -2.89
C ASP A 360 4.44 10.24 -2.64
N TYR A 361 3.33 10.16 -1.91
CA TYR A 361 2.56 8.91 -1.72
C TYR A 361 2.07 8.28 -3.04
N GLN A 362 1.69 9.10 -4.03
CA GLN A 362 1.25 8.63 -5.36
C GLN A 362 2.41 8.31 -6.31
N SER A 363 3.57 8.94 -6.13
CA SER A 363 4.72 8.79 -7.02
C SER A 363 5.28 7.37 -7.01
N VAL A 364 5.35 6.72 -5.84
CA VAL A 364 5.71 5.29 -5.71
C VAL A 364 4.70 4.40 -6.46
N GLY A 365 3.44 4.84 -6.53
CA GLY A 365 2.38 4.25 -7.33
C GLY A 365 2.41 4.57 -8.83
N ARG A 366 3.37 5.35 -9.34
CA ARG A 366 3.53 5.61 -10.80
C ARG A 366 4.91 5.16 -11.33
N SER A 367 5.97 5.22 -10.54
CA SER A 367 7.35 4.91 -10.96
C SER A 367 7.59 3.45 -11.39
N ASP A 368 6.77 2.51 -10.92
CA ASP A 368 6.83 1.10 -11.37
C ASP A 368 6.19 0.86 -12.75
N ASN A 369 5.52 1.86 -13.35
CA ASN A 369 4.87 1.74 -14.67
C ASN A 369 5.76 2.24 -15.82
N THR A 370 6.93 2.81 -15.50
CA THR A 370 7.87 3.41 -16.47
C THR A 370 9.28 2.78 -16.42
N GLY A 371 9.42 1.60 -15.83
CA GLY A 371 10.65 0.81 -15.93
C GLY A 371 10.74 0.14 -17.30
N PHE A 372 11.54 0.76 -18.18
CA PHE A 372 11.93 0.37 -19.55
C PHE A 372 11.84 -1.12 -19.93
#